data_AF-A0A953EEQ1-F1
#
_entry.id   AF-A0A953EEQ1-F1
#
_cell.length_a   1.000
_cell.length_b   1.000
_cell.length_c   1.000
_cell.angle_alpha   90.00
_cell.angle_beta   90.00
_cell.angle_gamma   90.00
#
_symmetry.space_group_name_H-M   'P 1'
#
loop_
_entity.id
_entity.type
_entity.pdbx_description
1 polymer ?
#
loop_
_entity_poly.entity_id
_entity_poly.type
_entity_poly.pdbx_seq_one_letter_code
_entity_poly.pdbx_strand_id
1 'polypeptide(L)' 'MTATKETPISITLTRTPRPRPEDASLSFGKVFTDHMFLMNYTEGKGWHDPRVV' A
#
# COMPACT_ATOMS: atom_id res chain seq x y z
N MET A 1 11.27 25.95 -15.92
CA MET A 1 10.27 24.88 -16.12
C MET A 1 10.78 23.63 -15.43
N THR A 2 10.40 23.40 -14.17
CA THR A 2 10.75 22.16 -13.46
C THR A 2 9.77 21.09 -13.89
N ALA A 3 10.27 20.05 -14.56
CA ALA A 3 9.49 18.89 -14.94
C ALA A 3 8.97 18.18 -13.67
N THR A 4 7.66 18.03 -13.56
CA THR A 4 7.02 17.16 -12.57
C THR A 4 7.47 15.74 -12.83
N LYS A 5 8.32 15.21 -11.95
CA LYS A 5 8.81 13.83 -12.00
C LYS A 5 7.66 12.93 -11.54
N GLU A 6 6.84 12.46 -12.48
CA GLU A 6 5.81 11.44 -12.22
C GLU A 6 6.49 10.21 -11.60
N THR A 7 6.15 9.90 -10.35
CA THR A 7 6.66 8.69 -9.68
C THR A 7 5.58 7.62 -9.81
N PRO A 8 5.70 6.68 -10.76
CA PRO A 8 4.67 5.65 -10.95
C PRO A 8 4.60 4.76 -9.70
N ILE A 9 3.38 4.47 -9.23
CA ILE A 9 3.12 3.56 -8.13
C ILE A 9 2.93 2.15 -8.69
N SER A 10 3.74 1.21 -8.25
CA SER A 10 3.58 -0.20 -8.63
C SER A 10 2.42 -0.82 -7.84
N ILE A 11 1.54 -1.59 -8.50
CA ILE A 11 0.41 -2.27 -7.86
C ILE A 11 0.51 -3.77 -8.11
N THR A 12 0.55 -4.55 -7.04
CA THR A 12 0.48 -6.02 -7.09
C THR A 12 -0.85 -6.45 -6.47
N LEU A 13 -1.70 -7.11 -7.28
CA LEU A 13 -2.97 -7.62 -6.79
C LEU A 13 -2.78 -8.95 -6.05
N THR A 14 -3.55 -9.18 -4.99
CA THR A 14 -3.56 -10.47 -4.29
C THR A 14 -4.11 -11.54 -5.23
N ARG A 15 -3.53 -12.73 -5.18
CA ARG A 15 -4.02 -13.90 -5.92
C ARG A 15 -5.06 -14.70 -5.15
N THR A 16 -5.23 -14.39 -3.87
CA THR A 16 -6.13 -15.08 -2.94
C THR A 16 -6.89 -14.04 -2.11
N PRO A 17 -7.92 -13.39 -2.68
CA PRO A 17 -8.71 -12.38 -1.97
C PRO A 17 -9.41 -12.98 -0.75
N ARG A 18 -9.38 -12.27 0.37
CA ARG A 18 -10.10 -12.71 1.57
C ARG A 18 -11.54 -12.18 1.53
N PRO A 19 -12.52 -13.00 1.97
CA PRO A 19 -13.89 -12.52 2.11
C PRO A 19 -13.92 -11.40 3.15
N ARG A 20 -14.79 -10.41 2.90
CA ARG A 20 -15.03 -9.33 3.85
C ARG A 20 -15.68 -9.93 5.11
N PRO A 21 -15.12 -9.71 6.31
CA PRO A 21 -15.74 -10.18 7.55
C PRO A 21 -17.01 -9.39 7.85
N GLU A 22 -17.88 -9.96 8.69
CA GLU A 22 -19.10 -9.31 9.15
C GLU A 22 -18.78 -8.14 10.09
N ASP A 23 -19.50 -7.03 9.95
CA ASP A 23 -19.28 -5.81 10.73
C ASP A 23 -19.34 -6.06 12.24
N ALA A 24 -20.23 -6.94 12.69
CA ALA A 24 -20.39 -7.31 14.10
C ALA A 24 -19.16 -8.07 14.68
N SER A 25 -18.33 -8.65 13.82
CA SER A 25 -17.11 -9.39 14.22
C SER A 25 -15.84 -8.54 14.22
N LEU A 26 -15.94 -7.27 13.80
CA LEU A 26 -14.80 -6.38 13.69
C LEU A 26 -14.23 -6.05 15.07
N SER A 27 -12.93 -6.27 15.21
CA SER A 27 -12.18 -5.86 16.39
C SER A 27 -10.95 -5.05 15.95
N PHE A 28 -10.69 -3.98 16.70
CA PHE A 28 -9.62 -3.03 16.38
C PHE A 28 -8.26 -3.74 16.29
N GLY A 29 -7.52 -3.49 15.20
CA GLY A 29 -6.18 -4.02 14.98
C GLY A 29 -6.09 -5.51 14.65
N LYS A 30 -7.22 -6.21 14.44
CA LYS A 30 -7.23 -7.65 14.09
C LYS A 30 -7.62 -7.95 12.64
N VAL A 31 -8.34 -7.03 12.01
CA VAL A 31 -8.81 -7.19 10.62
C VAL A 31 -8.07 -6.21 9.73
N PHE A 32 -7.41 -6.74 8.70
CA PHE A 32 -6.66 -5.97 7.70
C PHE A 32 -7.15 -6.31 6.30
N THR A 33 -7.12 -5.32 5.41
CA THR A 33 -7.41 -5.50 3.97
C THR A 33 -6.32 -6.31 3.27
N ASP A 34 -6.59 -6.73 2.04
CA ASP A 34 -5.66 -7.54 1.24
C ASP A 34 -4.43 -6.79 0.74
N HIS A 35 -4.47 -5.46 0.77
CA HIS A 35 -3.41 -4.61 0.24
C HIS A 35 -2.90 -3.61 1.26
N MET A 36 -1.61 -3.29 1.15
CA MET A 36 -0.94 -2.26 1.91
C MET A 36 -0.11 -1.35 1.01
N PHE A 37 -0.07 -0.05 1.34
CA PHE A 37 0.83 0.90 0.70
C PHE A 37 2.17 0.94 1.43
N LEU A 38 3.26 0.82 0.68
CA LEU A 38 4.63 0.92 1.17
C LEU A 38 5.40 1.94 0.34
N MET A 39 6.25 2.70 1.02
CA MET A 39 7.21 3.61 0.40
C MET A 39 8.50 3.56 1.21
N ASN A 40 9.63 3.40 0.53
CA ASN A 40 10.90 3.31 1.21
C ASN A 40 11.44 4.73 1.44
N TYR A 41 12.06 4.95 2.61
CA TYR A 41 12.84 6.14 2.88
C TYR A 41 14.31 5.75 3.02
N THR A 42 15.17 6.42 2.26
CA THR A 42 16.63 6.31 2.42
C THR A 42 17.19 7.71 2.62
N GLU A 43 18.01 7.90 3.65
CA GLU A 43 18.68 9.16 3.92
C GLU A 43 19.46 9.64 2.68
N GLY A 44 19.33 10.92 2.32
CA GLY A 44 19.94 11.51 1.12
C GLY A 44 19.17 11.27 -0.19
N LYS A 45 18.41 10.15 -0.33
CA LYS A 45 17.54 9.89 -1.49
C LYS A 45 16.10 10.37 -1.26
N GLY A 46 15.68 10.45 0.00
CA GLY A 46 14.31 10.78 0.40
C GLY A 46 13.37 9.59 0.23
N TRP A 47 12.09 9.88 -0.01
CA TRP A 47 11.08 8.86 -0.27
C TRP A 47 11.16 8.35 -1.70
N HIS A 48 11.15 7.02 -1.87
CA HIS A 48 11.20 6.39 -3.19
C HIS A 48 10.50 5.02 -3.20
N ASP A 49 10.32 4.48 -4.41
CA ASP A 49 9.74 3.17 -4.70
C ASP A 49 8.36 2.92 -4.07
N PRO A 50 7.35 3.78 -4.37
CA PRO A 50 6.00 3.59 -3.89
C PRO A 50 5.38 2.32 -4.50
N ARG A 51 4.78 1.49 -3.66
CA ARG A 51 4.14 0.24 -4.08
C ARG A 51 2.92 -0.10 -3.24
N VAL A 52 1.94 -0.72 -3.87
CA VAL A 52 0.83 -1.42 -3.24
C VAL A 52 1.07 -2.91 -3.42
N VAL A 53 1.13 -3.66 -2.33
CA VAL A 53 1.36 -5.11 -2.30
C VAL A 53 0.19 -5.83 -1.67
#